data_AF-A0A7C4W4R3-F1
#
_entry.id   AF-A0A7C4W4R3-F1
#
_cell.length_a   1.000
_cell.length_b   1.000
_cell.length_c   1.000
_cell.angle_alpha   90.00
_cell.angle_beta   90.00
_cell.angle_gamma   90.00
#
_symmetry.space_group_name_H-M   'P 1'
#
loop_
_entity.id
_entity.type
_entity.pdbx_description
1 polymer ?
#
loop_
_entity_poly.entity_id
_entity_poly.type
_entity_poly.pdbx_seq_one_letter_code
_entity_poly.pdbx_strand_id
1 'polypeptide(L)'
;MERAKISSWMDARSIAEGEAEKRLGGKIKDSWVDSIWLTPYSEGSKWIVKLKVVLAKGLFRKKSYDIFVKIDSMTGEVEEFRAS
;
A
#
# COMPACT_ATOMS: atom_id res chain seq x y z
N MET A 1 -23.13 13.78 -0.31
CA MET A 1 -22.10 12.94 0.33
C MET A 1 -20.93 12.88 -0.61
N GLU A 2 -19.77 13.39 -0.22
CA GLU A 2 -18.55 13.21 -1.01
C GLU A 2 -18.24 11.71 -1.09
N ARG A 3 -17.94 11.21 -2.29
CA ARG A 3 -17.65 9.80 -2.53
C ARG A 3 -16.17 9.57 -2.24
N ALA A 4 -15.84 8.62 -1.37
CA ALA A 4 -14.46 8.23 -1.14
C ALA A 4 -13.79 7.83 -2.47
N LYS A 5 -12.58 8.34 -2.71
CA LYS A 5 -11.80 8.02 -3.91
C LYS A 5 -11.27 6.59 -3.88
N ILE A 6 -10.95 6.09 -2.69
CA ILE A 6 -10.60 4.69 -2.45
C ILE A 6 -11.78 4.01 -1.76
N SER A 7 -12.59 3.32 -2.55
CA SER A 7 -13.82 2.70 -2.08
C SER A 7 -13.67 1.21 -1.76
N SER A 8 -12.52 0.61 -2.09
CA SER A 8 -12.27 -0.82 -1.88
C SER A 8 -10.88 -1.11 -1.31
N TRP A 9 -10.76 -2.23 -0.61
CA TRP A 9 -9.47 -2.73 -0.14
C TRP A 9 -8.52 -3.09 -1.30
N MET A 10 -9.07 -3.43 -2.47
CA MET A 10 -8.28 -3.73 -3.68
C MET A 10 -7.61 -2.47 -4.22
N ASP A 11 -8.32 -1.33 -4.21
CA ASP A 11 -7.75 -0.03 -4.59
C ASP A 11 -6.63 0.38 -3.63
N ALA A 12 -6.87 0.23 -2.31
CA ALA A 12 -5.87 0.51 -1.29
C ALA A 12 -4.61 -0.36 -1.44
N ARG A 13 -4.79 -1.66 -1.73
CA ARG A 13 -3.69 -2.57 -2.05
C ARG A 13 -2.89 -2.10 -3.27
N SER A 14 -3.58 -1.77 -4.37
CA SER A 14 -2.94 -1.33 -5.61
C SER A 14 -2.09 -0.08 -5.41
N ILE A 15 -2.59 0.89 -4.63
CA ILE A 15 -1.84 2.11 -4.28
C ILE A 15 -0.61 1.77 -3.43
N ALA A 16 -0.75 0.89 -2.43
CA ALA A 16 0.39 0.48 -1.60
C ALA A 16 1.48 -0.25 -2.41
N GLU A 17 1.10 -1.12 -3.34
CA GLU A 17 2.01 -1.80 -4.27
C GLU A 17 2.74 -0.82 -5.18
N GLY A 18 2.00 0.13 -5.78
CA GLY A 18 2.58 1.18 -6.61
C GLY A 18 3.56 2.08 -5.83
N GLU A 19 3.21 2.44 -4.60
CA GLU A 19 4.09 3.25 -3.75
C GLU A 19 5.34 2.46 -3.32
N ALA A 20 5.24 1.16 -3.11
CA ALA A 20 6.39 0.30 -2.84
C ALA A 20 7.33 0.19 -4.04
N GLU A 21 6.81 -0.01 -5.26
CA GLU A 21 7.64 0.03 -6.48
C GLU A 21 8.37 1.37 -6.62
N LYS A 22 7.67 2.48 -6.35
CA LYS A 22 8.21 3.84 -6.45
C LYS A 22 9.28 4.14 -5.41
N ARG A 23 9.02 3.86 -4.12
CA ARG A 23 9.92 4.24 -3.01
C ARG A 23 11.05 3.26 -2.82
N LEU A 24 10.76 1.97 -2.92
CA LEU A 24 11.77 0.94 -2.74
C LEU A 24 12.55 0.75 -4.02
N GLY A 25 11.96 0.97 -5.19
CA GLY A 25 12.58 0.82 -6.51
C GLY A 25 12.55 -0.64 -6.99
N GLY A 26 12.25 -0.85 -8.27
CA GLY A 26 12.10 -2.18 -8.86
C GLY A 26 10.65 -2.48 -9.20
N LYS A 27 10.39 -3.73 -9.63
CA LYS A 27 9.04 -4.20 -9.97
C LYS A 27 8.58 -5.31 -9.05
N ILE A 28 7.34 -5.22 -8.57
CA ILE A 28 6.73 -6.28 -7.75
C ILE A 28 6.60 -7.52 -8.63
N LYS A 29 7.09 -8.64 -8.12
CA LYS A 29 6.94 -9.97 -8.71
C LYS A 29 5.90 -10.79 -8.00
N ASP A 30 5.75 -10.55 -6.71
CA ASP A 30 4.78 -11.23 -5.87
C ASP A 30 4.40 -10.33 -4.68
N SER A 31 3.19 -10.49 -4.18
CA SER A 31 2.70 -9.76 -3.01
C SER A 31 1.62 -10.54 -2.25
N TRP A 32 1.70 -10.49 -0.93
CA TRP A 32 0.73 -11.08 -0.02
C TRP A 32 0.15 -10.01 0.88
N VAL A 33 -1.16 -10.08 1.10
CA VAL A 33 -1.83 -9.25 2.08
C VAL A 33 -1.61 -9.86 3.45
N ASP A 34 -0.95 -9.11 4.34
CA ASP A 34 -0.93 -9.45 5.75
C ASP A 34 -2.23 -8.94 6.41
N SER A 35 -2.53 -7.64 6.25
CA SER A 35 -3.79 -7.06 6.72
C SER A 35 -4.15 -5.78 5.99
N ILE A 36 -5.44 -5.57 5.71
CA ILE A 36 -5.97 -4.33 5.12
C ILE A 36 -7.29 -3.99 5.81
N TRP A 37 -7.42 -2.77 6.31
CA TRP A 37 -8.67 -2.28 6.91
C TRP A 37 -8.80 -0.77 6.77
N LEU A 38 -10.05 -0.30 6.85
CA LEU A 38 -10.38 1.12 6.88
C LEU A 38 -10.59 1.54 8.34
N THR A 39 -9.93 2.62 8.77
CA THR A 39 -10.15 3.18 10.11
C THR A 39 -11.55 3.80 10.19
N PRO A 40 -12.14 3.86 11.40
CA PRO A 40 -13.42 4.54 11.62
C PRO A 40 -13.41 5.99 11.13
N TYR A 41 -14.58 6.54 10.80
CA TYR A 41 -14.71 7.93 10.36
C TYR A 41 -14.16 8.93 11.39
N SER A 42 -14.32 8.65 12.69
CA SER A 42 -13.77 9.45 13.79
C SER A 42 -12.24 9.55 13.77
N GLU A 43 -11.57 8.64 13.06
CA GLU A 43 -10.11 8.62 12.87
C GLU A 43 -9.70 9.07 11.47
N GLY A 44 -10.61 9.73 10.73
CA GLY A 44 -10.34 10.33 9.44
C GLY A 44 -10.47 9.40 8.24
N SER A 45 -11.08 8.22 8.38
CA SER A 45 -11.31 7.25 7.28
C SER A 45 -10.03 6.96 6.48
N LYS A 46 -9.05 6.33 7.11
CA LYS A 46 -7.76 6.01 6.49
C LYS A 46 -7.67 4.52 6.20
N TRP A 47 -7.22 4.16 5.01
CA TRP A 47 -6.85 2.78 4.72
C TRP A 47 -5.50 2.48 5.35
N ILE A 48 -5.45 1.44 6.19
CA ILE A 48 -4.22 0.87 6.71
C ILE A 48 -3.95 -0.42 5.94
N VAL A 49 -2.79 -0.47 5.30
CA VAL A 49 -2.40 -1.56 4.41
C VAL A 49 -1.06 -2.12 4.86
N LYS A 50 -1.03 -3.42 5.16
CA LYS A 50 0.18 -4.19 5.41
C LYS A 50 0.33 -5.28 4.37
N LEU A 51 1.43 -5.23 3.63
CA LEU A 51 1.74 -6.21 2.60
C LEU A 51 3.13 -6.78 2.82
N LYS A 52 3.32 -8.02 2.42
CA LYS A 52 4.64 -8.55 2.13
C LYS A 52 4.84 -8.50 0.63
N VAL A 53 5.90 -7.85 0.15
CA VAL A 53 6.16 -7.66 -1.29
C VAL A 53 7.52 -8.21 -1.68
N VAL A 54 7.63 -8.79 -2.87
CA VAL A 54 8.90 -9.22 -3.46
C VAL A 54 9.20 -8.34 -4.68
N LEU A 55 10.25 -7.54 -4.59
CA LEU A 55 10.70 -6.66 -5.67
C LEU A 55 11.85 -7.30 -6.46
N ALA A 56 11.75 -7.26 -7.78
CA ALA A 56 12.88 -7.50 -8.68
C ALA A 56 13.74 -6.24 -8.80
N LYS A 57 15.04 -6.40 -8.55
CA LYS A 57 16.09 -5.38 -8.49
C LYS A 57 17.15 -5.66 -9.56
N GLY A 58 16.81 -5.47 -10.83
CA GLY A 58 17.66 -5.86 -11.96
C GLY A 58 17.47 -7.32 -12.36
N LEU A 59 18.41 -7.88 -13.16
CA LEU A 59 18.18 -9.11 -13.93
C LEU A 59 17.90 -10.36 -13.08
N PHE A 60 18.57 -10.51 -11.93
CA PHE A 60 18.47 -11.72 -11.09
C PHE A 60 18.31 -11.49 -9.59
N ARG A 61 18.32 -10.23 -9.13
CA ARG A 61 18.22 -9.93 -7.69
C ARG A 61 16.76 -9.73 -7.32
N LYS A 62 16.27 -10.50 -6.34
CA LYS A 62 14.98 -10.28 -5.70
C LYS A 62 15.21 -9.84 -4.26
N LYS A 63 14.34 -8.98 -3.74
CA LYS A 63 14.35 -8.61 -2.32
C LYS A 63 12.91 -8.52 -1.82
N SER A 64 12.67 -9.15 -0.67
CA SER A 64 11.39 -9.08 0.03
C SER A 64 11.38 -7.93 1.01
N TYR A 65 10.20 -7.35 1.23
CA TYR A 65 9.95 -6.32 2.22
C TYR A 65 8.60 -6.56 2.87
N ASP A 66 8.52 -6.30 4.17
CA ASP A 66 7.25 -6.11 4.85
C ASP A 66 6.97 -4.60 4.85
N ILE A 67 5.84 -4.20 4.26
CA ILE A 67 5.49 -2.79 4.09
C ILE A 67 4.22 -2.45 4.85
N PHE A 68 4.20 -1.25 5.40
CA PHE A 68 3.04 -0.61 6.02
C PHE A 68 2.77 0.69 5.28
N VAL A 69 1.51 0.90 4.89
CA VAL A 69 1.07 2.09 4.17
C VAL A 69 -0.21 2.61 4.82
N LYS A 70 -0.26 3.91 5.10
CA LYS A 70 -1.46 4.64 5.52
C LYS A 70 -1.89 5.55 4.38
N ILE A 71 -3.15 5.43 3.96
CA ILE A 71 -3.69 6.12 2.78
C ILE A 71 -4.97 6.85 3.18
N ASP A 72 -5.07 8.13 2.81
CA ASP A 72 -6.32 8.88 2.94
C ASP A 72 -7.37 8.31 1.97
N SER A 73 -8.53 7.87 2.47
CA SER A 73 -9.57 7.27 1.62
C SER A 73 -10.27 8.26 0.69
N MET A 74 -10.25 9.56 1.02
CA MET A 74 -10.91 10.63 0.27
C MET A 74 -10.00 11.19 -0.83
N THR A 75 -8.72 11.40 -0.55
CA THR A 75 -7.76 11.99 -1.52
C THR A 75 -6.94 10.94 -2.25
N GLY A 76 -6.79 9.76 -1.66
CA GLY A 76 -5.90 8.69 -2.11
C GLY A 76 -4.42 8.96 -1.86
N GLU A 77 -4.09 9.97 -1.05
CA GLU A 77 -2.72 10.32 -0.73
C GLU A 77 -2.12 9.34 0.29
N VAL A 78 -0.86 8.97 0.08
CA VAL A 78 -0.08 8.16 1.02
C VAL A 78 0.51 9.05 2.09
N GLU A 79 -0.08 9.02 3.28
CA GLU A 79 0.35 9.81 4.45
C GLU A 79 1.55 9.19 5.15
N GLU A 80 1.64 7.86 5.14
CA GLU A 80 2.70 7.15 5.82
C GLU A 80 3.13 5.93 5.01
N PHE A 81 4.44 5.70 4.95
CA PHE A 81 5.02 4.52 4.34
C PHE A 81 6.20 4.05 5.18
N ARG A 82 6.19 2.77 5.56
CA ARG A 82 7.31 2.11 6.24
C ARG A 82 7.60 0.80 5.52
N ALA A 83 8.88 0.43 5.47
CA ALA A 83 9.33 -0.84 4.92
C ALA A 83 10.47 -1.39 5.77
N SER A 84 10.43 -2.69 6.04
CA SER A 84 11.49 -3.45 6.71
C SER A 84 11.95 -4.62 5.86
#